data_AF-A0A067PUK0-F1
#
_entry.id   AF-A0A067PUK0-F1
#
_cell.length_a   1.000
_cell.length_b   1.000
_cell.length_c   1.000
_cell.angle_alpha   90.00
_cell.angle_beta   90.00
_cell.angle_gamma   90.00
#
_symmetry.space_group_name_H-M   'P 1'
#
loop_
_entity.id
_entity.type
_entity.pdbx_description
1 polymer ?
#
loop_
_entity_poly.entity_id
_entity_poly.type
_entity_poly.pdbx_seq_one_letter_code
_entity_poly.pdbx_strand_id
1 'polypeptide(L)'
;TDKAIQLEYAALSFHSKPCSRQAQLLTNLAIHLGDQFAQTGELEHLDEAIKLEREALTLHTEPTGDRSLSLANLGSHLGSQFQHTGQVADLEEAIVFDRQALALQTSPTPDRALSLTNLTFHLSNR
;
A
#
# COMPACT_ATOMS: atom_id res chain seq x y z
N THR A 1 28.06 20.03 11.11
CA THR A 1 27.29 18.78 11.01
C THR A 1 25.96 18.99 10.30
N ASP A 2 25.19 20.07 10.56
CA ASP A 2 23.91 20.32 9.85
C ASP A 2 23.99 20.66 8.36
N LYS A 3 25.02 21.40 7.91
CA LYS A 3 25.13 21.78 6.49
C LYS A 3 25.38 20.58 5.56
N ALA A 4 26.06 19.55 6.06
CA ALA A 4 26.34 18.34 5.28
C ALA A 4 25.05 17.54 5.04
N ILE A 5 24.23 17.38 6.09
CA ILE A 5 22.94 16.71 6.02
C ILE A 5 21.98 17.49 5.11
N GLN A 6 21.90 18.82 5.23
CA GLN A 6 21.07 19.65 4.34
C GLN A 6 21.52 19.60 2.87
N LEU A 7 22.83 19.55 2.59
CA LEU A 7 23.34 19.41 1.23
C LEU A 7 23.06 18.02 0.64
N GLU A 8 23.05 16.97 1.47
CA GLU A 8 22.72 15.61 1.07
C GLU A 8 21.22 15.46 0.75
N TYR A 9 20.33 16.09 1.53
CA TYR A 9 18.91 16.21 1.21
C TYR A 9 18.64 17.09 -0.02
N ALA A 10 19.37 18.20 -0.19
CA ALA A 10 19.25 19.06 -1.36
C ALA A 10 19.72 18.36 -2.64
N ALA A 11 20.79 17.56 -2.57
CA ALA A 11 21.29 16.76 -3.69
C ALA A 11 20.33 15.63 -4.07
N LEU A 12 19.67 14.99 -3.09
CA LEU A 12 18.58 14.02 -3.33
C LEU A 12 17.36 14.67 -3.98
N SER A 13 17.04 15.92 -3.62
CA SER A 13 15.90 16.67 -4.18
C SER A 13 16.10 17.13 -5.63
N PHE A 14 17.35 17.23 -6.10
CA PHE A 14 17.63 17.79 -7.42
C PHE A 14 17.69 16.75 -8.55
N HIS A 15 17.92 15.45 -8.28
CA HIS A 15 18.05 14.43 -9.34
C HIS A 15 17.56 13.01 -9.02
N SER A 16 16.92 12.76 -7.88
CA SER A 16 16.29 11.44 -7.67
C SER A 16 14.97 11.37 -8.42
N LYS A 17 14.90 10.57 -9.49
CA LYS A 17 13.61 9.97 -9.87
C LYS A 17 12.99 9.38 -8.59
N PRO A 18 11.68 9.46 -8.38
CA PRO A 18 11.02 8.75 -7.29
C PRO A 18 11.55 7.31 -7.26
N CYS A 19 12.32 6.98 -6.23
CA CYS A 19 13.17 5.79 -6.27
C CYS A 19 12.31 4.58 -5.95
N SER A 20 12.12 3.69 -6.94
CA SER A 20 11.43 2.39 -6.78
C SER A 20 11.86 1.63 -5.52
N ARG A 21 13.12 1.75 -5.12
CA ARG A 21 13.66 1.10 -3.90
C ARG A 21 13.06 1.66 -2.61
N GLN A 22 12.81 2.96 -2.51
CA GLN A 22 12.16 3.55 -1.34
C GLN A 22 10.70 3.08 -1.26
N ALA A 23 10.00 3.07 -2.40
CA ALA A 23 8.63 2.57 -2.47
C ALA A 23 8.52 1.09 -2.01
N GLN A 24 9.46 0.25 -2.45
CA GLN A 24 9.55 -1.15 -2.02
C GLN A 24 9.83 -1.29 -0.51
N LEU A 25 10.71 -0.47 0.05
CA LEU A 25 10.99 -0.50 1.50
C LEU A 25 9.77 -0.12 2.32
N LEU A 26 9.03 0.92 1.89
CA LEU A 26 7.78 1.33 2.54
C LEU A 26 6.72 0.22 2.46
N THR A 27 6.57 -0.41 1.30
CA THR A 27 5.66 -1.55 1.09
C THR A 27 6.00 -2.72 2.02
N ASN A 28 7.28 -3.09 2.11
CA ASN A 28 7.71 -4.18 3.00
C ASN A 28 7.47 -3.85 4.48
N LEU A 29 7.69 -2.59 4.89
CA LEU A 29 7.40 -2.16 6.26
C LEU A 29 5.90 -2.19 6.55
N ALA A 30 5.07 -1.76 5.60
CA ALA A 30 3.63 -1.82 5.72
C ALA A 30 3.11 -3.25 5.85
N ILE A 31 3.64 -4.19 5.07
CA ILE A 31 3.31 -5.63 5.20
C ILE A 31 3.66 -6.12 6.61
N HIS A 32 4.85 -5.80 7.11
CA HIS A 32 5.25 -6.21 8.47
C HIS A 32 4.31 -5.65 9.55
N LEU A 33 3.86 -4.40 9.41
CA LEU A 33 2.90 -3.80 10.32
C LEU A 33 1.51 -4.44 10.19
N GLY A 34 1.07 -4.80 8.99
CA GLY A 34 -0.14 -5.59 8.78
C GLY A 34 -0.09 -6.95 9.49
N ASP A 35 1.06 -7.62 9.42
CA ASP A 35 1.29 -8.89 10.14
C ASP A 35 1.26 -8.69 11.66
N GLN A 36 1.81 -7.58 12.17
CA GLN A 36 1.73 -7.23 13.59
C GLN A 36 0.27 -6.97 14.01
N PHE A 37 -0.49 -6.20 13.22
CA PHE A 37 -1.91 -6.00 13.45
C PHE A 37 -2.68 -7.34 13.49
N ALA A 38 -2.42 -8.24 12.55
CA ALA A 38 -3.07 -9.55 12.54
C ALA A 38 -2.77 -10.39 13.80
N GLN A 39 -1.61 -10.17 14.43
CA GLN A 39 -1.21 -10.85 15.67
C GLN A 39 -1.75 -10.16 16.94
N THR A 40 -1.75 -8.82 16.99
CA THR A 40 -2.05 -8.07 18.21
C THR A 40 -3.46 -7.47 18.24
N GLY A 41 -4.06 -7.23 17.07
CA GLY A 41 -5.32 -6.50 16.91
C GLY A 41 -5.20 -4.99 17.15
N GLU A 42 -3.98 -4.46 17.32
CA GLU A 42 -3.74 -3.04 17.62
C GLU A 42 -3.84 -2.20 16.35
N LEU A 43 -4.90 -1.38 16.25
CA LEU A 43 -5.19 -0.55 15.09
C LEU A 43 -4.05 0.40 14.69
N GLU A 44 -3.21 0.81 15.64
CA GLU A 44 -2.07 1.71 15.38
C GLU A 44 -1.10 1.13 14.34
N HIS A 45 -0.88 -0.20 14.35
CA HIS A 45 -0.08 -0.87 13.34
C HIS A 45 -0.75 -0.82 11.97
N LEU A 46 -2.07 -1.02 11.92
CA LEU A 46 -2.83 -0.99 10.67
C LEU A 46 -2.87 0.42 10.06
N ASP A 47 -3.08 1.44 10.90
CA ASP A 47 -3.11 2.84 10.47
C ASP A 47 -1.76 3.27 9.88
N GLU A 48 -0.65 2.88 10.51
CA GLU A 48 0.68 3.17 9.98
C GLU A 48 0.96 2.38 8.70
N ALA A 49 0.50 1.12 8.59
CA ALA A 49 0.61 0.34 7.37
C ALA A 49 -0.11 1.01 6.18
N ILE A 50 -1.33 1.50 6.39
CA ILE A 50 -2.12 2.25 5.39
C ILE A 50 -1.37 3.51 4.95
N LYS A 51 -0.82 4.25 5.91
CA LYS A 51 -0.06 5.48 5.63
C LYS A 51 1.19 5.21 4.79
N LEU A 52 1.94 4.15 5.10
CA LEU A 52 3.14 3.77 4.37
C LEU A 52 2.84 3.28 2.95
N GLU A 53 1.76 2.50 2.74
CA GLU A 53 1.35 2.10 1.40
C GLU A 53 0.93 3.30 0.54
N ARG A 54 0.20 4.26 1.13
CA ARG A 54 -0.14 5.52 0.44
C ARG A 54 1.12 6.29 0.05
N GLU A 55 2.11 6.39 0.94
CA GLU A 55 3.39 7.02 0.61
C GLU A 55 4.13 6.26 -0.50
N ALA A 56 4.20 4.93 -0.43
CA ALA A 56 4.81 4.09 -1.47
C ALA A 56 4.16 4.34 -2.84
N LEU A 57 2.84 4.47 -2.91
CA LEU A 57 2.10 4.76 -4.14
C LEU A 57 2.41 6.13 -4.74
N THR A 58 2.82 7.12 -3.93
CA THR A 58 3.28 8.43 -4.45
C THR A 58 4.65 8.33 -5.11
N LEU A 59 5.46 7.33 -4.73
CA LEU A 59 6.81 7.10 -5.26
C LEU A 59 6.81 6.19 -6.50
N HIS A 60 5.78 5.37 -6.67
CA HIS A 60 5.60 4.55 -7.87
C HIS A 60 5.16 5.41 -9.07
N THR A 61 6.11 5.84 -9.91
CA THR A 61 5.82 6.68 -11.09
C THR A 61 5.33 5.92 -12.31
N GLU A 62 5.56 4.60 -12.37
CA GLU A 62 5.23 3.76 -13.52
C GLU A 62 4.23 2.66 -13.13
N PRO A 63 3.40 2.18 -14.08
CA PRO A 63 2.46 1.07 -13.87
C PRO A 63 3.20 -0.27 -13.80
N THR A 64 3.88 -0.53 -12.67
CA THR A 64 4.71 -1.73 -12.43
C THR A 64 3.98 -2.77 -11.56
N GLY A 65 4.55 -3.98 -11.50
CA GLY A 65 4.11 -5.02 -10.56
C GLY A 65 4.17 -4.55 -9.11
N ASP A 66 5.24 -3.85 -8.72
CA ASP A 66 5.40 -3.31 -7.37
C ASP A 66 4.28 -2.31 -7.02
N ARG A 67 3.91 -1.44 -7.97
CA ARG A 67 2.78 -0.52 -7.78
C ARG A 67 1.48 -1.29 -7.57
N SER A 68 1.28 -2.36 -8.33
CA SER A 68 0.11 -3.22 -8.19
C SER A 68 0.06 -3.94 -6.84
N LEU A 69 1.21 -4.39 -6.33
CA LEU A 69 1.31 -5.01 -5.02
C LEU A 69 0.95 -4.02 -3.91
N SER A 70 1.50 -2.81 -3.93
CA SER A 70 1.16 -1.75 -2.97
C SER A 70 -0.35 -1.42 -2.98
N LEU A 71 -0.97 -1.38 -4.18
CA LEU A 71 -2.42 -1.16 -4.31
C LEU A 71 -3.23 -2.30 -3.68
N ALA A 72 -2.84 -3.56 -3.92
CA ALA A 72 -3.54 -4.74 -3.37
C ALA A 72 -3.42 -4.81 -1.83
N ASN A 73 -2.23 -4.50 -1.30
CA ASN A 73 -2.00 -4.45 0.15
C ASN A 73 -2.80 -3.31 0.80
N LEU A 74 -2.81 -2.13 0.19
CA LEU A 74 -3.63 -1.01 0.67
C LEU A 74 -5.12 -1.37 0.71
N GLY A 75 -5.63 -2.04 -0.34
CA GLY A 75 -6.99 -2.58 -0.35
C GLY A 75 -7.24 -3.56 0.81
N SER A 76 -6.32 -4.49 1.04
CA SER A 76 -6.39 -5.46 2.15
C SER A 76 -6.44 -4.78 3.54
N HIS A 77 -5.57 -3.79 3.76
CA HIS A 77 -5.50 -3.08 5.03
C HIS A 77 -6.75 -2.23 5.28
N LEU A 78 -7.27 -1.53 4.27
CA LEU A 78 -8.54 -0.80 4.36
C LEU A 78 -9.73 -1.73 4.60
N GLY A 79 -9.76 -2.90 3.98
CA GLY A 79 -10.74 -3.94 4.27
C GLY A 79 -10.71 -4.40 5.72
N SER A 80 -9.50 -4.61 6.25
CA SER A 80 -9.30 -4.96 7.66
C SER A 80 -9.77 -3.83 8.60
N GLN A 81 -9.51 -2.57 8.23
CA GLN A 81 -9.96 -1.40 8.99
C GLN A 81 -11.49 -1.28 8.96
N PHE A 82 -12.13 -1.56 7.82
CA PHE A 82 -13.59 -1.64 7.71
C PHE A 82 -14.16 -2.74 8.64
N GLN A 83 -13.57 -3.92 8.67
CA GLN A 83 -14.05 -5.00 9.54
C GLN A 83 -14.03 -4.60 11.03
N HIS A 84 -13.09 -3.76 11.42
CA HIS A 84 -12.97 -3.30 12.81
C HIS A 84 -13.85 -2.08 13.13
N THR A 85 -13.92 -1.11 12.20
CA THR A 85 -14.58 0.19 12.44
C THR A 85 -16.01 0.26 11.92
N GLY A 86 -16.38 -0.60 10.96
CA GLY A 86 -17.65 -0.55 10.24
C GLY A 86 -17.78 0.63 9.26
N GLN A 87 -16.71 1.38 9.01
CA GLN A 87 -16.75 2.55 8.14
C GLN A 87 -16.81 2.14 6.66
N VAL A 88 -17.97 2.30 6.06
CA VAL A 88 -18.21 1.96 4.64
C VAL A 88 -17.28 2.71 3.68
N ALA A 89 -16.79 3.89 4.07
CA ALA A 89 -15.83 4.64 3.26
C ALA A 89 -14.53 3.86 3.03
N ASP A 90 -14.02 3.16 4.05
CA ASP A 90 -12.79 2.36 3.95
C ASP A 90 -12.99 1.18 2.99
N LEU A 91 -14.18 0.56 3.03
CA LEU A 91 -14.55 -0.53 2.13
C LEU A 91 -14.66 -0.09 0.66
N GLU A 92 -15.31 1.04 0.41
CA GLU A 92 -15.43 1.59 -0.95
C GLU A 92 -14.06 2.00 -1.50
N GLU A 93 -13.19 2.55 -0.66
CA GLU A 93 -11.81 2.87 -1.03
C GLU A 93 -10.99 1.59 -1.32
N ALA A 94 -11.14 0.54 -0.51
CA ALA A 94 -10.51 -0.76 -0.74
C ALA A 94 -10.88 -1.35 -2.11
N ILE A 95 -12.17 -1.32 -2.47
CA ILE A 95 -12.67 -1.78 -3.78
C ILE A 95 -12.03 -1.00 -4.93
N VAL A 96 -11.86 0.32 -4.76
CA VAL A 96 -11.22 1.16 -5.78
C VAL A 96 -9.76 0.72 -5.99
N PHE A 97 -9.00 0.48 -4.92
CA PHE A 97 -7.61 0.06 -5.04
C PHE A 97 -7.43 -1.36 -5.58
N ASP A 98 -8.25 -2.32 -5.17
CA ASP A 98 -8.20 -3.67 -5.72
C ASP A 98 -8.44 -3.68 -7.24
N ARG A 99 -9.39 -2.86 -7.72
CA ARG A 99 -9.65 -2.69 -9.15
C ARG A 99 -8.47 -2.07 -9.88
N GLN A 100 -7.81 -1.08 -9.27
CA GLN A 100 -6.62 -0.47 -9.86
C GLN A 100 -5.46 -1.49 -9.93
N ALA A 101 -5.24 -2.29 -8.89
CA ALA A 101 -4.24 -3.36 -8.90
C ALA A 101 -4.49 -4.34 -10.05
N LEU A 102 -5.75 -4.81 -10.20
CA LEU A 102 -6.13 -5.71 -11.29
C LEU A 102 -5.96 -5.12 -12.68
N ALA A 103 -6.09 -3.80 -12.84
CA ALA A 103 -5.88 -3.11 -14.11
C ALA A 103 -4.40 -3.09 -14.52
N LEU A 104 -3.47 -3.15 -13.55
CA LEU A 104 -2.02 -3.16 -13.81
C LEU A 104 -1.49 -4.56 -14.15
N GLN A 105 -2.26 -5.62 -13.91
CA GLN A 105 -1.80 -7.01 -14.05
C GLN A 105 -2.62 -7.79 -15.06
N THR A 106 -2.16 -7.90 -16.31
CA THR A 106 -2.88 -8.67 -17.33
C THR A 106 -2.60 -10.18 -17.28
N SER A 107 -1.51 -10.58 -16.62
CA SER A 107 -1.09 -11.98 -16.50
C SER A 107 -1.51 -12.59 -15.17
N PRO A 108 -1.76 -13.91 -15.11
CA PRO A 108 -2.07 -14.60 -13.86
C PRO A 108 -0.80 -14.65 -12.97
N THR A 109 -0.71 -13.71 -12.03
CA THR A 109 0.35 -13.61 -11.02
C THR A 109 -0.23 -13.81 -9.61
N PRO A 110 0.58 -14.17 -8.60
CA PRO A 110 0.12 -14.26 -7.20
C PRO A 110 -0.57 -12.97 -6.71
N ASP A 111 0.01 -11.81 -7.03
CA ASP A 111 -0.54 -10.50 -6.67
C ASP A 111 -1.92 -10.25 -7.30
N ARG A 112 -2.16 -10.78 -8.51
CA ARG A 112 -3.47 -10.71 -9.17
C ARG A 112 -4.48 -11.57 -8.42
N ALA A 113 -4.07 -12.75 -7.97
CA ALA A 113 -4.91 -13.63 -7.17
C ALA A 113 -5.27 -12.98 -5.82
N LEU A 114 -4.32 -12.30 -5.17
CA LEU A 114 -4.58 -11.51 -3.96
C LEU A 114 -5.65 -10.44 -4.21
N SER A 115 -5.45 -9.61 -5.25
CA SER A 115 -6.39 -8.54 -5.61
C SER A 115 -7.79 -9.06 -5.95
N LEU A 116 -7.91 -10.21 -6.63
CA LEU A 116 -9.19 -10.86 -6.92
C LEU A 116 -9.88 -11.37 -5.64
N THR A 117 -9.11 -11.94 -4.72
CA THR A 117 -9.61 -12.44 -3.44
C THR A 117 -10.15 -11.29 -2.60
N ASN A 118 -9.37 -10.23 -2.47
CA ASN A 118 -9.76 -9.00 -1.77
C ASN A 118 -11.00 -8.38 -2.39
N LEU A 119 -11.02 -8.18 -3.71
CA LEU A 119 -12.17 -7.60 -4.39
C LEU A 119 -13.44 -8.44 -4.20
N THR A 120 -13.33 -9.76 -4.24
CA THR A 120 -14.49 -10.66 -4.02
C THR A 120 -15.00 -10.52 -2.59
N PHE A 121 -14.09 -10.51 -1.62
CA PHE A 121 -14.42 -10.31 -0.21
C PHE A 121 -15.09 -8.94 0.01
N HIS A 122 -14.48 -7.86 -0.49
CA HIS A 122 -15.00 -6.51 -0.32
C HIS A 122 -16.36 -6.32 -0.99
N LEU A 123 -16.55 -6.81 -2.22
CA LEU A 123 -17.85 -6.73 -2.92
C LEU A 123 -18.95 -7.55 -2.23
N SER A 124 -18.59 -8.62 -1.52
CA SER A 124 -19.56 -9.41 -0.76
C SER A 124 -20.02 -8.73 0.53
N ASN A 125 -19.23 -7.78 1.04
CA ASN A 125 -19.51 -7.04 2.27
C ASN A 125 -19.94 -5.58 2.02
N ARG A 126 -20.08 -5.18 0.75
CA ARG A 126 -20.52 -3.85 0.32
C ARG A 126 -22.02 -3.66 0.53
#